data_AF-A0A015IET7-F1
#
_entry.id   AF-A0A015IET7-F1
#
_cell.length_a   1.000
_cell.length_b   1.000
_cell.length_c   1.000
_cell.angle_alpha   90.00
_cell.angle_beta   90.00
_cell.angle_gamma   90.00
#
_symmetry.space_group_name_H-M   'P 1'
#
loop_
_entity.id
_entity.type
_entity.pdbx_description
1 polymer ?
#
loop_
_entity_poly.entity_id
_entity_poly.type
_entity_poly.pdbx_seq_one_letter_code
_entity_poly.pdbx_strand_id
1 'polypeptide(L)'
;MKQLFLSTFGQPRTGDVLFAQYVDETLKSVRTIVRGDPIPRLPPGIPLPFVGLYKHFGEELYINNLDQDPNEFITYIGEVTIQ
;
A
#
# COMPACT_ATOMS: atom_id res chain seq x y z
N MET A 1 18.55 12.41 -2.65
CA MET A 1 18.53 11.44 -1.54
C MET A 1 17.23 11.65 -0.78
N LYS A 2 16.37 10.63 -0.65
CA LYS A 2 15.09 10.77 0.07
C LYS A 2 15.38 10.84 1.57
N GLN A 3 14.98 11.92 2.25
CA GLN A 3 15.37 12.20 3.65
C GLN A 3 14.41 11.59 4.69
N LEU A 4 13.21 11.19 4.29
CA LEU A 4 12.18 10.66 5.17
C LEU A 4 11.78 9.24 4.72
N PHE A 5 11.80 8.32 5.69
CA PHE A 5 11.26 6.97 5.56
C PHE A 5 9.90 6.89 6.25
N LEU A 6 8.87 6.46 5.52
CA LEU A 6 7.51 6.32 6.02
C LEU A 6 7.15 4.83 6.12
N SER A 7 6.86 4.36 7.33
CA SER A 7 6.32 3.02 7.54
C SER A 7 4.90 3.12 8.11
N THR A 8 3.94 2.45 7.48
CA THR A 8 2.55 2.45 7.91
C THR A 8 2.02 1.04 8.12
N PHE A 9 1.01 0.88 8.97
CA PHE A 9 0.41 -0.40 9.35
C PHE A 9 -1.10 -0.31 9.19
N GLY A 10 -1.70 -1.20 8.40
CA GLY A 10 -3.15 -1.19 8.16
C GLY A 10 -3.66 0.06 7.44
N GLN A 11 -2.80 0.77 6.71
CA GLN A 11 -3.13 2.05 6.10
C GLN A 11 -4.17 1.91 4.97
N PRO A 12 -5.26 2.70 4.97
CA PRO A 12 -6.17 2.81 3.84
C PRO A 12 -5.54 3.53 2.64
N ARG A 13 -6.20 3.51 1.48
CA ARG A 13 -5.82 4.37 0.35
C ARG A 13 -6.16 5.81 0.71
N THR A 14 -5.25 6.74 0.44
CA THR A 14 -5.37 8.13 0.91
C THR A 14 -5.55 9.15 -0.20
N GLY A 15 -5.28 8.78 -1.45
CA GLY A 15 -5.35 9.70 -2.58
C GLY A 15 -5.51 8.99 -3.91
N ASP A 16 -5.48 9.78 -4.96
CA ASP A 16 -5.59 9.32 -6.34
C ASP A 16 -4.24 8.85 -6.90
N VAL A 17 -4.21 8.59 -8.22
CA VAL A 17 -3.01 8.11 -8.92
C VAL A 17 -1.88 9.14 -8.89
N LEU A 18 -2.18 10.44 -9.01
CA LEU A 18 -1.18 11.51 -9.03
C LEU A 18 -0.56 11.70 -7.64
N PHE A 19 -1.38 11.65 -6.60
CA PHE A 19 -0.90 11.68 -5.23
C PHE A 19 0.00 10.48 -4.92
N ALA A 20 -0.40 9.28 -5.34
CA ALA A 20 0.41 8.09 -5.12
C ALA A 20 1.80 8.20 -5.78
N GLN A 21 1.84 8.67 -7.03
CA GLN A 21 3.09 8.93 -7.75
C GLN A 21 3.96 9.97 -7.06
N TYR A 22 3.39 11.09 -6.63
CA TYR A 22 4.12 12.13 -5.90
C TYR A 22 4.80 11.59 -4.64
N VAL A 23 4.09 10.76 -3.87
CA VAL A 23 4.66 10.16 -2.65
C VAL A 23 5.77 9.16 -2.99
N ASP A 24 5.57 8.33 -4.01
CA ASP A 24 6.59 7.37 -4.47
C ASP A 24 7.85 8.05 -5.02
N GLU A 25 7.75 9.24 -5.61
CA GLU A 25 8.90 10.02 -6.06
C GLU A 25 9.62 10.73 -4.90
N THR A 26 8.86 11.16 -3.90
CA THR A 26 9.37 12.02 -2.81
C THR A 26 9.90 11.23 -1.61
N LEU A 27 9.24 10.14 -1.23
CA LEU A 27 9.49 9.41 0.01
C LEU A 27 9.92 7.97 -0.25
N LYS A 28 10.68 7.39 0.68
CA LYS A 28 10.84 5.93 0.74
C LYS A 28 9.72 5.43 1.66
N SER A 29 8.77 4.67 1.14
CA SER A 29 7.61 4.25 1.92
C SER A 29 7.35 2.75 1.84
N VAL A 30 7.00 2.16 2.98
CA VAL A 30 6.62 0.75 3.13
C VAL A 30 5.30 0.70 3.90
N ARG A 31 4.35 -0.06 3.38
CA ARG A 31 3.02 -0.23 3.96
C ARG A 31 2.81 -1.68 4.33
N THR A 32 2.67 -1.94 5.62
CA THR A 32 2.47 -3.27 6.18
C THR A 32 0.98 -3.58 6.26
N ILE A 33 0.59 -4.73 5.71
CA ILE A 33 -0.79 -5.23 5.69
C ILE A 33 -0.83 -6.60 6.32
N VAL A 34 -1.89 -6.87 7.07
CA VAL A 34 -2.18 -8.19 7.63
C VAL A 34 -3.28 -8.86 6.83
N ARG A 35 -3.13 -10.17 6.58
CA ARG A 35 -4.16 -10.98 5.93
C ARG A 35 -5.50 -10.81 6.64
N GLY A 36 -6.51 -10.48 5.85
CA GLY A 36 -7.88 -10.34 6.34
C GLY A 36 -8.23 -8.94 6.85
N ASP A 37 -7.26 -8.02 6.97
CA ASP A 37 -7.55 -6.63 7.30
C ASP A 37 -8.33 -5.95 6.16
N PRO A 38 -9.57 -5.48 6.39
CA PRO A 38 -10.34 -4.80 5.37
C PRO A 38 -9.88 -3.34 5.15
N ILE A 39 -9.18 -2.71 6.09
CA ILE A 39 -8.89 -1.27 6.06
C ILE A 39 -8.01 -0.88 4.87
N PRO A 40 -6.92 -1.61 4.51
CA PRO A 40 -6.13 -1.30 3.33
C PRO A 40 -6.91 -1.43 2.01
N ARG A 41 -8.07 -2.08 2.01
CA ARG A 41 -8.93 -2.21 0.83
C ARG A 41 -9.88 -1.03 0.65
N LEU A 42 -9.84 -0.04 1.55
CA LEU A 42 -10.71 1.13 1.52
C LEU A 42 -9.91 2.42 1.29
N PRO A 43 -10.48 3.40 0.55
CA PRO A 43 -11.57 3.23 -0.41
C PRO A 43 -11.27 2.13 -1.46
N PRO A 44 -12.27 1.57 -2.15
CA PRO A 44 -12.07 0.51 -3.14
C PRO A 44 -11.05 0.90 -4.23
N GLY A 45 -10.28 -0.07 -4.71
CA GLY A 45 -9.32 0.11 -5.82
C GLY A 45 -9.98 0.11 -7.19
N ILE A 46 -11.22 0.58 -7.27
CA ILE A 46 -12.00 0.73 -8.49
C ILE A 46 -12.45 2.19 -8.62
N PRO A 47 -12.67 2.70 -9.83
CA PRO A 47 -13.21 4.05 -10.01
C PRO A 47 -14.57 4.19 -9.32
N LEU A 48 -14.69 5.17 -8.42
CA LEU A 48 -15.96 5.54 -7.79
C LEU A 48 -16.62 6.68 -8.56
N PRO A 49 -17.96 6.69 -8.70
CA PRO A 49 -18.68 7.82 -9.27
C PRO A 49 -18.32 9.12 -8.55
N PHE A 50 -18.03 10.18 -9.29
CA PHE A 50 -17.71 11.54 -8.80
C PHE A 50 -16.43 11.70 -7.96
N VAL A 51 -15.82 10.62 -7.46
CA VAL A 51 -14.62 10.66 -6.60
C VAL A 51 -13.37 10.12 -7.30
N GLY A 52 -13.52 9.27 -8.32
CA GLY A 52 -12.41 8.72 -9.10
C GLY A 52 -11.76 7.48 -8.48
N LEU A 53 -10.53 7.18 -8.87
CA LEU A 53 -9.79 5.98 -8.44
C LEU A 53 -8.81 6.31 -7.33
N TYR A 54 -9.00 5.67 -6.17
CA TYR A 54 -8.00 5.69 -5.10
C TYR A 54 -6.89 4.68 -5.39
N LYS A 55 -5.64 5.08 -5.14
CA LYS A 55 -4.46 4.24 -5.34
C LYS A 55 -3.53 4.31 -4.13
N HIS A 56 -2.93 3.17 -3.80
CA HIS A 56 -1.85 3.11 -2.80
C HIS A 56 -0.53 3.60 -3.38
N PHE A 57 0.32 4.13 -2.51
CA PHE A 57 1.74 4.35 -2.74
C PHE A 57 2.56 3.40 -1.86
N GLY A 58 3.86 3.31 -2.13
CA GLY A 58 4.84 2.57 -1.35
C GLY A 58 4.87 1.07 -1.63
N GLU A 59 5.95 0.44 -1.18
CA GLU A 59 6.11 -1.02 -1.21
C GLU A 59 5.15 -1.67 -0.22
N GLU A 60 4.56 -2.81 -0.59
CA GLU A 60 3.63 -3.55 0.27
C GLU A 60 4.35 -4.70 0.98
N LEU A 61 4.27 -4.70 2.30
CA LEU A 61 4.74 -5.80 3.14
C LEU A 61 3.52 -6.56 3.65
N TYR A 62 3.28 -7.76 3.12
CA TYR A 62 2.07 -8.52 3.42
C TYR A 62 2.35 -9.66 4.41
N ILE A 63 1.65 -9.63 5.54
CA ILE A 63 1.72 -10.64 6.59
C ILE A 63 0.60 -11.66 6.36
N ASN A 64 0.97 -12.83 5.85
CA ASN A 64 0.01 -13.89 5.50
C ASN A 64 -0.39 -14.78 6.69
N ASN A 65 0.49 -14.94 7.69
CA ASN A 65 0.30 -15.76 8.87
C ASN A 65 0.47 -14.92 10.16
N LEU A 66 -0.45 -15.03 11.12
CA LEU A 66 -0.43 -14.27 12.38
C LEU A 66 0.49 -14.89 13.45
N ASP A 67 0.87 -16.15 13.29
CA ASP A 67 1.73 -16.90 14.24
C ASP A 67 3.24 -16.60 14.03
N GLN A 68 3.57 -15.37 13.59
CA GLN A 68 4.79 -14.96 12.90
C GLN A 68 6.13 -15.58 13.33
N ASP A 69 6.80 -16.26 12.38
CA ASP A 69 8.26 -16.24 12.28
C ASP A 69 8.67 -14.86 11.72
N PRO A 70 9.51 -14.07 12.43
CA PRO A 70 9.99 -12.78 11.95
C PRO A 70 10.81 -12.84 10.63
N ASN A 71 11.07 -14.03 10.08
CA ASN A 71 11.73 -14.22 8.79
C ASN A 71 10.76 -14.47 7.60
N GLU A 72 9.46 -14.62 7.82
CA GLU A 72 8.46 -14.93 6.76
C GLU A 72 7.87 -13.70 6.03
N PHE A 73 8.48 -12.52 6.17
CA PHE A 73 8.01 -11.34 5.47
C PHE A 73 8.16 -11.48 3.94
N ILE A 74 7.04 -11.44 3.20
CA ILE A 74 7.04 -11.39 1.74
C ILE A 74 6.95 -9.92 1.30
N THR A 75 7.96 -9.45 0.57
CA THR A 75 7.95 -8.12 -0.04
C THR A 75 7.25 -8.18 -1.40
N TYR A 76 6.19 -7.40 -1.58
CA TYR A 76 5.55 -7.20 -2.88
C TYR A 76 6.02 -5.88 -3.48
N ILE A 77 6.80 -5.98 -4.56
CA ILE A 77 7.08 -4.85 -5.43
C ILE A 77 5.89 -4.76 -6.39
N GLY A 78 5.14 -3.67 -6.32
CA GLY A 78 3.88 -3.50 -7.05
C GLY A 78 4.08 -3.45 -8.57
N GLU A 79 4.24 -4.59 -9.22
CA GLU A 79 4.01 -4.72 -10.66
C GLU A 79 2.53 -5.05 -10.90
N VAL A 80 1.89 -4.24 -11.74
CA VAL A 80 0.49 -4.35 -12.14
C VAL A 80 0.25 -5.72 -12.77
N THR A 81 -0.42 -6.62 -12.04
CA THR A 81 -0.97 -7.84 -12.63
C THR A 81 -2.38 -7.53 -13.08
N ILE A 82 -2.58 -7.44 -14.40
CA ILE A 82 -3.91 -7.43 -15.01
C ILE A 82 -4.43 -8.88 -14.91
N GLN A 83 -5.48 -9.10 -14.12
CA GLN A 83 -6.34 -10.29 -14.24
C GLN A 83 -7.61 -9.89 -14.97
#